data_AF-A0A1T4YP57-F1
#
_entry.id   AF-A0A1T4YP57-F1
#
_cell.length_a   1.000
_cell.length_b   1.000
_cell.length_c   1.000
_cell.angle_alpha   90.00
_cell.angle_beta   90.00
_cell.angle_gamma   90.00
#
_symmetry.space_group_name_H-M   'P 1'
#
loop_
_entity.id
_entity.type
_entity.pdbx_description
1 polymer ?
#
loop_
_entity_poly.entity_id
_entity_poly.type
_entity_poly.pdbx_seq_one_letter_code
_entity_poly.pdbx_strand_id
1 'polypeptide(L)'
;MAAVQYLPGKEPHAREKRLIFKNIDRVGYDPSIECYLNDGGYEQLKVALTMEKTAIINEVKAAGLRGRGGAGFPTGVKWGFIPPTNTKPVYLICNADESEPGTFKDRYILHQDPHQLVEGMAIACFAVGAKLAYIYIREEFPYAAKIVEKAIAEARAKGFLGQNILGSGFDCEIYVHRGAGAYICGEETGLIESLEGKRPYPRIKPPYFPAALGLYMCPTIVNNVESLCHVKHIIQMSGAEYAKLGTPNNTGTRILCVSGDVQKPGYYEVEVGKVTMGEVINDLCGGLKPGRKLKAIIPGGSSAKVLRADEKFKLKDGRELTIMDIPMDFDTMAACGSMAGSGGVIIMDDTRSMTWVINNLNNFYAHESCGQCTPCREGSLWMKKLSDRIVSGNGSPDDVDTLESVANQIEGKTICAFGEACSWPTQSFIKKFRDELKSDCKPDLANKIVSEEGILAAAGLPVKA
;
A
#
# COMPACT_ATOMS: atom_id res chain seq x y z
N MET A 1 -11.96 -20.46 24.03
CA MET A 1 -11.26 -19.22 24.45
C MET A 1 -12.34 -18.22 24.84
N ALA A 2 -12.12 -17.43 25.90
CA ALA A 2 -13.01 -16.32 26.22
C ALA A 2 -13.07 -15.34 25.03
N ALA A 3 -14.19 -14.66 24.84
CA ALA A 3 -14.31 -13.63 23.81
C ALA A 3 -13.28 -12.51 24.07
N VAL A 4 -12.54 -12.11 23.05
CA VAL A 4 -11.59 -10.99 23.13
C VAL A 4 -12.35 -9.71 23.44
N GLN A 5 -11.91 -8.95 24.44
CA GLN A 5 -12.45 -7.64 24.79
C GLN A 5 -11.52 -6.55 24.25
N TYR A 6 -12.12 -5.47 23.72
CA TYR A 6 -11.40 -4.33 23.16
C TYR A 6 -11.60 -3.10 24.04
N LEU A 7 -10.69 -2.13 23.93
CA LEU A 7 -10.79 -0.86 24.63
C LEU A 7 -12.13 -0.17 24.27
N PRO A 8 -12.73 0.61 25.18
CA PRO A 8 -14.00 1.28 24.93
C PRO A 8 -13.97 2.13 23.65
N GLY A 9 -14.91 1.88 22.73
CA GLY A 9 -15.01 2.56 21.43
C GLY A 9 -14.12 1.97 20.33
N LYS A 10 -13.40 0.87 20.62
CA LYS A 10 -12.53 0.14 19.68
C LYS A 10 -13.04 -1.26 19.36
N GLU A 11 -14.22 -1.59 19.84
CA GLU A 11 -14.91 -2.84 19.56
C GLU A 11 -15.13 -2.97 18.04
N PRO A 12 -14.84 -4.15 17.45
CA PRO A 12 -15.07 -4.37 16.03
C PRO A 12 -16.55 -4.25 15.70
N HIS A 13 -16.86 -3.63 14.56
CA HIS A 13 -18.21 -3.68 14.01
C HIS A 13 -18.56 -5.13 13.64
N ALA A 14 -19.85 -5.48 13.62
CA ALA A 14 -20.31 -6.85 13.31
C ALA A 14 -19.93 -7.33 11.90
N ARG A 15 -19.57 -6.41 10.99
CA ARG A 15 -19.08 -6.69 9.63
C ARG A 15 -17.56 -6.85 9.56
N GLU A 16 -16.82 -6.53 10.62
CA GLU A 16 -15.40 -6.78 10.69
C GLU A 16 -15.12 -8.26 10.94
N LYS A 17 -14.02 -8.74 10.35
CA LYS A 17 -13.43 -10.04 10.62
C LYS A 17 -11.98 -9.83 11.01
N ARG A 18 -11.74 -9.64 12.31
CA ARG A 18 -10.38 -9.43 12.83
C ARG A 18 -9.60 -10.74 12.90
N LEU A 19 -8.64 -10.90 12.00
CA LEU A 19 -7.67 -12.00 11.97
C LEU A 19 -6.28 -11.45 12.35
N ILE A 20 -5.79 -10.47 11.58
CA ILE A 20 -4.51 -9.79 11.83
C ILE A 20 -4.65 -8.81 12.99
N PHE A 21 -5.77 -8.07 13.04
CA PHE A 21 -6.03 -7.02 14.03
C PHE A 21 -6.71 -7.53 15.30
N LYS A 22 -6.75 -8.86 15.51
CA LYS A 22 -7.36 -9.48 16.69
C LYS A 22 -6.84 -8.91 18.02
N ASN A 23 -5.55 -8.54 18.07
CA ASN A 23 -4.88 -8.04 19.27
C ASN A 23 -4.74 -6.51 19.32
N ILE A 24 -5.15 -5.81 18.26
CA ILE A 24 -5.06 -4.35 18.20
C ILE A 24 -6.18 -3.75 19.04
N ASP A 25 -5.83 -2.82 19.91
CA ASP A 25 -6.69 -2.19 20.92
C ASP A 25 -7.40 -3.21 21.85
N ARG A 26 -6.80 -4.38 22.07
CA ARG A 26 -7.31 -5.40 22.99
C ARG A 26 -7.00 -5.04 24.44
N VAL A 27 -8.00 -5.17 25.32
CA VAL A 27 -7.82 -4.93 26.76
C VAL A 27 -6.81 -5.94 27.33
N GLY A 28 -5.79 -5.43 28.01
CA GLY A 28 -4.78 -6.24 28.69
C GLY A 28 -3.79 -6.94 27.75
N TYR A 29 -3.81 -6.64 26.45
CA TYR A 29 -2.77 -7.07 25.52
C TYR A 29 -1.66 -6.03 25.46
N ASP A 30 -0.42 -6.49 25.49
CA ASP A 30 0.77 -5.64 25.37
C ASP A 30 1.78 -6.31 24.41
N PRO A 31 2.75 -5.56 23.85
CA PRO A 31 3.60 -6.07 22.79
C PRO A 31 4.73 -7.00 23.27
N SER A 32 4.71 -7.47 24.53
CA SER A 32 5.72 -8.39 25.06
C SER A 32 5.59 -9.81 24.50
N ILE A 33 6.72 -10.51 24.46
CA ILE A 33 6.74 -11.92 24.09
C ILE A 33 5.92 -12.79 25.05
N GLU A 34 5.89 -12.50 26.35
CA GLU A 34 5.09 -13.24 27.32
C GLU A 34 3.59 -13.17 27.00
N CYS A 35 3.09 -11.96 26.67
CA CYS A 35 1.71 -11.78 26.25
C CYS A 35 1.40 -12.59 24.98
N TYR A 36 2.29 -12.53 23.98
CA TYR A 36 2.13 -13.26 22.74
C TYR A 36 2.13 -14.78 22.93
N LEU A 37 3.04 -15.31 23.76
CA LEU A 37 3.14 -16.74 24.06
C LEU A 37 1.90 -17.27 24.80
N ASN A 38 1.34 -16.50 25.74
CA ASN A 38 0.13 -16.89 26.47
C ASN A 38 -1.08 -17.07 25.55
N ASP A 39 -1.08 -16.42 24.40
CA ASP A 39 -2.10 -16.56 23.36
C ASP A 39 -1.75 -17.59 22.27
N GLY A 40 -0.70 -18.38 22.46
CA GLY A 40 -0.24 -19.40 21.51
C GLY A 40 0.65 -18.85 20.38
N GLY A 41 1.31 -17.72 20.61
CA GLY A 41 2.32 -17.18 19.72
C GLY A 41 3.49 -18.13 19.47
N TYR A 42 4.06 -18.10 18.26
CA TYR A 42 5.14 -18.98 17.81
C TYR A 42 4.79 -20.48 17.65
N GLU A 43 3.56 -20.90 17.94
CA GLU A 43 3.13 -22.29 17.66
C GLU A 43 3.11 -22.58 16.16
N GLN A 44 2.78 -21.61 15.31
CA GLN A 44 2.79 -21.81 13.86
C GLN A 44 4.22 -21.86 13.32
N LEU A 45 5.16 -21.13 13.93
CA LEU A 45 6.59 -21.30 13.61
C LEU A 45 7.06 -22.72 13.92
N LYS A 46 6.70 -23.28 15.09
CA LYS A 46 7.05 -24.66 15.45
C LYS A 46 6.54 -25.66 14.42
N VAL A 47 5.27 -25.51 14.01
CA VAL A 47 4.68 -26.35 12.95
C VAL A 47 5.43 -26.17 11.63
N ALA A 48 5.65 -24.93 11.18
CA ALA A 48 6.32 -24.64 9.92
C ALA A 48 7.71 -25.25 9.83
N LEU A 49 8.50 -25.25 10.91
CA LEU A 49 9.84 -25.84 10.94
C LEU A 49 9.85 -27.37 10.76
N THR A 50 8.72 -28.04 10.98
CA THR A 50 8.56 -29.49 10.69
C THR A 50 8.11 -29.78 9.26
N MET A 51 7.73 -28.75 8.50
CA MET A 51 7.26 -28.89 7.13
C MET A 51 8.41 -28.76 6.14
N GLU A 52 8.26 -29.39 4.98
CA GLU A 52 9.09 -29.08 3.82
C GLU A 52 8.90 -27.63 3.40
N LYS A 53 10.00 -26.94 3.06
CA LYS A 53 9.98 -25.51 2.67
C LYS A 53 9.03 -25.26 1.49
N THR A 54 9.03 -26.16 0.53
CA THR A 54 8.14 -26.12 -0.65
C THR A 54 6.67 -26.33 -0.28
N ALA A 55 6.37 -27.10 0.77
CA ALA A 55 5.01 -27.27 1.27
C ALA A 55 4.46 -25.94 1.80
N ILE A 56 5.26 -25.17 2.55
CA ILE A 56 4.86 -23.83 3.02
C ILE A 56 4.55 -22.90 1.84
N ILE A 57 5.42 -22.87 0.82
CA ILE A 57 5.18 -22.06 -0.39
C ILE A 57 3.86 -22.48 -1.07
N ASN A 58 3.59 -23.79 -1.13
CA ASN A 58 2.36 -24.32 -1.72
C ASN A 58 1.12 -24.00 -0.90
N GLU A 59 1.19 -24.01 0.43
CA GLU A 59 0.11 -23.55 1.30
C GLU A 59 -0.21 -22.07 1.05
N VAL A 60 0.80 -21.21 0.92
CA VAL A 60 0.59 -19.78 0.61
C VAL A 60 0.05 -19.56 -0.81
N LYS A 61 0.40 -20.41 -1.78
CA LYS A 61 -0.22 -20.42 -3.11
C LYS A 61 -1.68 -20.87 -3.05
N ALA A 62 -1.97 -21.96 -2.35
CA ALA A 62 -3.31 -22.50 -2.17
C ALA A 62 -4.23 -21.52 -1.43
N ALA A 63 -3.66 -20.78 -0.46
CA ALA A 63 -4.33 -19.68 0.23
C ALA A 63 -4.78 -18.55 -0.71
N GLY A 64 -4.18 -18.42 -1.90
CA GLY A 64 -4.48 -17.33 -2.83
C GLY A 64 -4.07 -15.95 -2.33
N LEU A 65 -3.15 -15.86 -1.35
CA LEU A 65 -2.78 -14.59 -0.73
C LEU A 65 -2.17 -13.63 -1.74
N ARG A 66 -2.88 -12.53 -2.02
CA ARG A 66 -2.38 -11.39 -2.81
C ARG A 66 -1.69 -10.36 -1.92
N GLY A 67 -0.57 -9.82 -2.38
CA GLY A 67 0.21 -8.83 -1.65
C GLY A 67 -0.60 -7.60 -1.25
N ARG A 68 -0.44 -7.18 0.00
CA ARG A 68 -1.23 -6.13 0.66
C ARG A 68 -0.62 -4.73 0.64
N GLY A 69 0.51 -4.57 -0.06
CA GLY A 69 1.24 -3.29 -0.16
C GLY A 69 0.97 -2.45 -1.40
N GLY A 70 -0.11 -2.66 -2.15
CA GLY A 70 -0.41 -1.89 -3.37
C GLY A 70 -0.59 -2.74 -4.62
N ALA A 71 0.45 -3.48 -5.01
CA ALA A 71 0.50 -4.19 -6.30
C ALA A 71 -0.46 -5.38 -6.42
N GLY A 72 -0.90 -5.98 -5.31
CA GLY A 72 -1.81 -7.13 -5.34
C GLY A 72 -1.22 -8.40 -5.96
N PHE A 73 0.10 -8.52 -6.09
CA PHE A 73 0.77 -9.67 -6.71
C PHE A 73 0.64 -10.94 -5.83
N PRO A 74 0.36 -12.13 -6.38
CA PRO A 74 0.24 -13.36 -5.58
C PRO A 74 1.53 -13.72 -4.82
N THR A 75 1.47 -13.72 -3.49
CA THR A 75 2.63 -13.85 -2.59
C THR A 75 3.34 -15.19 -2.76
N GLY A 76 2.60 -16.30 -2.80
CA GLY A 76 3.20 -17.63 -2.98
C GLY A 76 3.85 -17.82 -4.37
N VAL A 77 3.32 -17.17 -5.40
CA VAL A 77 3.96 -17.15 -6.74
C VAL A 77 5.26 -16.36 -6.69
N LYS A 78 5.25 -15.19 -6.03
CA LYS A 78 6.44 -14.35 -5.86
C LYS A 78 7.60 -15.10 -5.21
N TRP A 79 7.32 -15.90 -4.19
CA TRP A 79 8.32 -16.71 -3.51
C TRP A 79 8.93 -17.78 -4.42
N GLY A 80 8.15 -18.29 -5.38
CA GLY A 80 8.60 -19.26 -6.38
C GLY A 80 9.50 -18.69 -7.48
N PHE A 81 9.75 -17.37 -7.50
CA PHE A 81 10.64 -16.75 -8.49
C PHE A 81 12.13 -16.83 -8.13
N ILE A 82 12.48 -17.29 -6.94
CA ILE A 82 13.87 -17.58 -6.60
C ILE A 82 14.33 -18.75 -7.48
N PRO A 83 15.44 -18.61 -8.25
CA PRO A 83 15.91 -19.68 -9.12
C PRO A 83 16.23 -20.95 -8.30
N PRO A 84 15.76 -22.14 -8.71
CA PRO A 84 16.06 -23.39 -8.01
C PRO A 84 17.57 -23.71 -7.95
N THR A 85 18.33 -23.18 -8.89
CA THR A 85 19.79 -23.33 -9.00
C THR A 85 20.57 -22.23 -8.29
N ASN A 86 19.90 -21.36 -7.51
CA ASN A 86 20.55 -20.27 -6.82
C ASN A 86 21.53 -20.77 -5.75
N THR A 87 22.77 -20.31 -5.83
CA THR A 87 23.84 -20.58 -4.85
C THR A 87 24.15 -19.37 -3.96
N LYS A 88 23.58 -18.20 -4.25
CA LYS A 88 23.77 -16.98 -3.46
C LYS A 88 22.90 -16.99 -2.20
N PRO A 89 23.27 -16.24 -1.15
CA PRO A 89 22.36 -15.98 -0.04
C PRO A 89 21.01 -15.45 -0.53
N VAL A 90 19.93 -15.83 0.14
CA VAL A 90 18.60 -15.26 -0.09
C VAL A 90 18.30 -14.26 1.02
N TYR A 91 17.76 -13.10 0.67
CA TYR A 91 17.31 -12.10 1.63
C TYR A 91 15.78 -11.97 1.62
N LEU A 92 15.22 -11.66 2.77
CA LEU A 92 13.83 -11.24 2.89
C LEU A 92 13.78 -9.82 3.45
N ILE A 93 12.96 -8.97 2.87
CA ILE A 93 12.75 -7.61 3.38
C ILE A 93 11.26 -7.41 3.65
N CYS A 94 10.94 -7.09 4.89
CA CYS A 94 9.65 -6.57 5.27
C CYS A 94 9.60 -5.07 4.92
N ASN A 95 8.72 -4.71 4.00
CA ASN A 95 8.42 -3.33 3.66
C ASN A 95 7.42 -2.76 4.67
N ALA A 96 7.97 -2.04 5.65
CA ALA A 96 7.24 -1.29 6.68
C ALA A 96 7.37 0.24 6.44
N ASP A 97 7.67 0.64 5.19
CA ASP A 97 7.60 2.03 4.76
C ASP A 97 6.19 2.38 4.26
N GLU A 98 5.29 2.53 5.23
CA GLU A 98 3.91 2.91 5.00
C GLU A 98 3.80 4.42 4.77
N SER A 99 4.13 4.87 3.56
CA SER A 99 4.18 6.31 3.22
C SER A 99 3.10 6.76 2.22
N GLU A 100 2.27 5.86 1.72
CA GLU A 100 1.15 6.21 0.83
C GLU A 100 0.04 6.98 1.60
N PRO A 101 -0.38 8.17 1.14
CA PRO A 101 -1.48 8.90 1.76
C PRO A 101 -2.77 8.08 1.83
N GLY A 102 -3.43 8.15 2.99
CA GLY A 102 -4.63 7.38 3.31
C GLY A 102 -4.35 6.02 3.94
N THR A 103 -3.09 5.58 4.00
CA THR A 103 -2.72 4.25 4.52
C THR A 103 -2.05 4.36 5.88
N PHE A 104 -2.58 3.62 6.86
CA PHE A 104 -2.13 3.65 8.26
C PHE A 104 -2.40 2.33 9.00
N LYS A 105 -2.37 1.19 8.30
CA LYS A 105 -2.64 -0.15 8.80
C LYS A 105 -1.41 -0.78 9.45
N ASP A 106 -0.25 -0.70 8.79
CA ASP A 106 0.97 -1.40 9.21
C ASP A 106 1.49 -0.79 10.51
N ARG A 107 1.30 0.52 10.70
CA ARG A 107 1.58 1.23 11.95
C ARG A 107 1.05 0.48 13.18
N TYR A 108 -0.19 0.00 13.17
CA TYR A 108 -0.80 -0.62 14.36
C TYR A 108 -0.13 -1.96 14.69
N ILE A 109 0.19 -2.77 13.68
CA ILE A 109 0.90 -4.04 13.85
C ILE A 109 2.25 -3.79 14.52
N LEU A 110 3.02 -2.84 13.99
CA LEU A 110 4.36 -2.54 14.50
C LEU A 110 4.36 -2.02 15.96
N HIS A 111 3.31 -1.30 16.37
CA HIS A 111 3.22 -0.74 17.72
C HIS A 111 2.59 -1.69 18.74
N GLN A 112 1.63 -2.51 18.33
CA GLN A 112 0.80 -3.26 19.28
C GLN A 112 0.96 -4.77 19.19
N ASP A 113 1.30 -5.33 18.03
CA ASP A 113 1.47 -6.78 17.86
C ASP A 113 2.70 -7.14 17.00
N PRO A 114 3.91 -6.72 17.42
CA PRO A 114 5.13 -6.91 16.64
C PRO A 114 5.55 -8.38 16.52
N HIS A 115 5.23 -9.22 17.51
CA HIS A 115 5.61 -10.63 17.49
C HIS A 115 4.88 -11.44 16.42
N GLN A 116 3.65 -11.07 16.07
CA GLN A 116 2.94 -11.65 14.92
C GLN A 116 3.71 -11.41 13.60
N LEU A 117 4.24 -10.20 13.41
CA LEU A 117 5.09 -9.91 12.24
C LEU A 117 6.36 -10.75 12.28
N VAL A 118 7.04 -10.81 13.43
CA VAL A 118 8.28 -11.57 13.59
C VAL A 118 8.06 -13.06 13.31
N GLU A 119 6.98 -13.66 13.82
CA GLU A 119 6.62 -15.05 13.55
C GLU A 119 6.36 -15.29 12.06
N GLY A 120 5.55 -14.44 11.43
CA GLY A 120 5.27 -14.53 9.99
C GLY A 120 6.53 -14.39 9.13
N MET A 121 7.45 -13.50 9.52
CA MET A 121 8.75 -13.35 8.87
C MET A 121 9.64 -14.58 9.04
N ALA A 122 9.73 -15.16 10.23
CA ALA A 122 10.54 -16.36 10.48
C ALA A 122 10.06 -17.54 9.62
N ILE A 123 8.73 -17.73 9.52
CA ILE A 123 8.12 -18.75 8.64
C ILE A 123 8.44 -18.47 7.17
N ALA A 124 8.25 -17.23 6.71
CA ALA A 124 8.54 -16.85 5.33
C ALA A 124 10.03 -17.04 5.00
N CYS A 125 10.93 -16.67 5.91
CA CYS A 125 12.37 -16.85 5.78
C CYS A 125 12.75 -18.33 5.66
N PHE A 126 12.17 -19.19 6.51
CA PHE A 126 12.37 -20.63 6.41
C PHE A 126 11.92 -21.18 5.05
N ALA A 127 10.72 -20.79 4.60
CA ALA A 127 10.15 -21.22 3.33
C ALA A 127 11.01 -20.85 2.11
N VAL A 128 11.56 -19.64 2.08
CA VAL A 128 12.40 -19.16 0.96
C VAL A 128 13.89 -19.42 1.15
N GLY A 129 14.29 -19.98 2.30
CA GLY A 129 15.69 -20.21 2.65
C GLY A 129 16.50 -18.96 2.98
N ALA A 130 15.86 -17.86 3.38
CA ALA A 130 16.54 -16.64 3.76
C ALA A 130 17.05 -16.72 5.21
N LYS A 131 18.37 -16.71 5.40
CA LYS A 131 18.98 -16.71 6.74
C LYS A 131 19.09 -15.32 7.37
N LEU A 132 18.97 -14.28 6.56
CA LEU A 132 19.05 -12.89 6.98
C LEU A 132 17.89 -12.11 6.39
N ALA A 133 17.18 -11.40 7.23
CA ALA A 133 16.07 -10.55 6.85
C ALA A 133 16.15 -9.16 7.48
N TYR A 134 15.47 -8.22 6.85
CA TYR A 134 15.40 -6.84 7.29
C TYR A 134 13.95 -6.40 7.41
N ILE A 135 13.67 -5.54 8.39
CA ILE A 135 12.44 -4.75 8.46
C ILE A 135 12.83 -3.31 8.14
N TYR A 136 12.44 -2.84 6.95
CA TYR A 136 12.69 -1.46 6.54
C TYR A 136 11.52 -0.60 7.03
N ILE A 137 11.74 0.15 8.11
CA ILE A 137 10.72 0.96 8.79
C ILE A 137 10.91 2.42 8.43
N ARG A 138 9.84 3.13 8.05
CA ARG A 138 9.91 4.58 7.81
C ARG A 138 10.39 5.37 9.03
N GLU A 139 11.06 6.49 8.78
CA GLU A 139 11.68 7.27 9.85
C GLU A 139 10.67 7.83 10.85
N GLU A 140 9.48 8.19 10.36
CA GLU A 140 8.40 8.79 11.15
C GLU A 140 7.78 7.83 12.18
N PHE A 141 8.22 6.57 12.24
CA PHE A 141 7.79 5.55 13.21
C PHE A 141 8.90 5.20 14.24
N PRO A 142 9.49 6.18 14.98
CA PRO A 142 10.61 5.92 15.88
C PRO A 142 10.24 5.02 17.06
N TYR A 143 9.00 5.11 17.55
CA TYR A 143 8.52 4.26 18.65
C TYR A 143 8.26 2.82 18.19
N ALA A 144 7.66 2.65 17.01
CA ALA A 144 7.47 1.34 16.40
C ALA A 144 8.81 0.62 16.19
N ALA A 145 9.84 1.33 15.71
CA ALA A 145 11.18 0.76 15.56
C ALA A 145 11.71 0.20 16.89
N LYS A 146 11.62 0.95 17.98
CA LYS A 146 12.05 0.48 19.32
C LYS A 146 11.26 -0.74 19.80
N ILE A 147 9.94 -0.75 19.57
CA ILE A 147 9.06 -1.86 19.95
C ILE A 147 9.42 -3.12 19.16
N VAL A 148 9.62 -3.00 17.85
CA VAL A 148 10.00 -4.12 16.98
C VAL A 148 11.41 -4.62 17.29
N GLU A 149 12.38 -3.74 17.54
CA GLU A 149 13.73 -4.11 17.98
C GLU A 149 13.69 -4.91 19.28
N LYS A 150 12.87 -4.47 20.25
CA LYS A 150 12.65 -5.19 21.50
C LYS A 150 12.03 -6.57 21.24
N ALA A 151 10.98 -6.66 20.42
CA ALA A 151 10.34 -7.93 20.08
C ALA A 151 11.29 -8.91 19.37
N ILE A 152 12.17 -8.41 18.49
CA ILE A 152 13.23 -9.22 17.86
C ILE A 152 14.22 -9.73 18.93
N ALA A 153 14.65 -8.87 19.85
CA ALA A 153 15.57 -9.27 20.92
C ALA A 153 14.94 -10.33 21.85
N GLU A 154 13.68 -10.17 22.21
CA GLU A 154 12.91 -11.13 23.01
C GLU A 154 12.75 -12.47 22.27
N ALA A 155 12.40 -12.45 20.98
CA ALA A 155 12.28 -13.64 20.15
C ALA A 155 13.61 -14.39 20.04
N ARG A 156 14.73 -13.66 19.89
CA ARG A 156 16.08 -14.23 19.91
C ARG A 156 16.41 -14.86 21.26
N ALA A 157 16.10 -14.19 22.36
CA ALA A 157 16.36 -14.70 23.72
C ALA A 157 15.57 -15.98 24.05
N LYS A 158 14.38 -16.16 23.46
CA LYS A 158 13.57 -17.39 23.60
C LYS A 158 13.87 -18.45 22.53
N GLY A 159 14.82 -18.21 21.62
CA GLY A 159 15.24 -19.18 20.60
C GLY A 159 14.30 -19.30 19.38
N PHE A 160 13.42 -18.32 19.16
CA PHE A 160 12.56 -18.23 17.97
C PHE A 160 13.24 -17.52 16.79
N LEU A 161 14.36 -16.83 17.05
CA LEU A 161 15.26 -16.24 16.07
C LEU A 161 16.71 -16.55 16.47
N GLY A 162 17.63 -16.43 15.52
CA GLY A 162 19.05 -16.65 15.72
C GLY A 162 19.56 -17.92 15.04
N GLN A 163 20.60 -18.51 15.62
CA GLN A 163 21.18 -19.76 15.13
C GLN A 163 20.33 -20.96 15.55
N ASN A 164 20.19 -21.93 14.65
CA ASN A 164 19.54 -23.21 14.90
C ASN A 164 18.20 -23.08 15.65
N ILE A 165 17.27 -22.29 15.09
CA ILE A 165 15.98 -21.93 15.70
C ILE A 165 15.25 -23.20 16.14
N LEU A 166 14.94 -23.29 17.42
CA LEU A 166 14.28 -24.44 18.06
C LEU A 166 14.91 -25.81 17.73
N GLY A 167 16.21 -25.86 17.43
CA GLY A 167 16.90 -27.11 17.06
C GLY A 167 16.63 -27.61 15.64
N SER A 168 16.04 -26.79 14.78
CA SER A 168 15.61 -27.17 13.41
C SER A 168 16.74 -27.33 12.38
N GLY A 169 17.96 -26.90 12.70
CA GLY A 169 19.07 -26.77 11.76
C GLY A 169 18.99 -25.55 10.84
N PHE A 170 18.01 -24.65 11.05
CA PHE A 170 17.84 -23.42 10.30
C PHE A 170 18.20 -22.18 11.14
N ASP A 171 18.91 -21.25 10.52
CA ASP A 171 19.28 -19.96 11.11
C ASP A 171 18.41 -18.86 10.50
N CYS A 172 17.93 -17.91 11.31
CA CYS A 172 17.29 -16.70 10.82
C CYS A 172 17.57 -15.52 11.73
N GLU A 173 18.23 -14.51 11.19
CA GLU A 173 18.42 -13.22 11.84
C GLU A 173 17.53 -12.15 11.20
N ILE A 174 16.95 -11.28 12.02
CA ILE A 174 16.15 -10.14 11.58
C ILE A 174 16.76 -8.87 12.16
N TYR A 175 16.95 -7.86 11.31
CA TYR A 175 17.42 -6.53 11.71
C TYR A 175 16.43 -5.45 11.30
N VAL A 176 16.28 -4.43 12.15
CA VAL A 176 15.55 -3.22 11.78
C VAL A 176 16.49 -2.28 11.03
N HIS A 177 16.03 -1.76 9.91
CA HIS A 177 16.66 -0.67 9.17
C HIS A 177 15.67 0.49 9.15
N ARG A 178 16.04 1.63 9.74
CA ARG A 178 15.22 2.84 9.71
C ARG A 178 15.54 3.64 8.46
N GLY A 179 14.51 3.95 7.67
CA GLY A 179 14.59 4.85 6.53
C GLY A 179 14.78 6.31 6.96
N ALA A 180 14.53 7.25 6.04
CA ALA A 180 14.76 8.68 6.28
C ALA A 180 13.64 9.57 5.68
N GLY A 181 12.39 9.09 5.70
CA GLY A 181 11.21 9.88 5.29
C GLY A 181 11.15 10.14 3.79
N ALA A 182 10.97 9.09 2.98
CA ALA A 182 10.80 9.22 1.53
C ALA A 182 9.89 8.10 1.01
N TYR A 183 8.73 8.45 0.45
CA TYR A 183 7.73 7.50 -0.06
C TYR A 183 8.29 6.59 -1.17
N ILE A 184 9.23 7.09 -1.98
CA ILE A 184 9.90 6.27 -3.00
C ILE A 184 10.71 5.11 -2.42
N CYS A 185 11.15 5.18 -1.16
CA CYS A 185 11.80 4.06 -0.46
C CYS A 185 10.83 2.91 -0.17
N GLY A 186 9.51 3.12 -0.26
CA GLY A 186 8.51 2.07 -0.17
C GLY A 186 8.31 1.30 -1.48
N GLU A 187 8.86 1.79 -2.61
CA GLU A 187 8.89 1.04 -3.86
C GLU A 187 9.88 -0.13 -3.74
N GLU A 188 9.51 -1.31 -4.24
CA GLU A 188 10.26 -2.56 -4.01
C GLU A 188 11.77 -2.48 -4.32
N THR A 189 12.15 -1.89 -5.46
CA THR A 189 13.57 -1.79 -5.85
C THR A 189 14.24 -0.54 -5.29
N GLY A 190 13.49 0.56 -5.10
CA GLY A 190 13.95 1.74 -4.38
C GLY A 190 14.31 1.43 -2.93
N LEU A 191 13.51 0.58 -2.26
CA LEU A 191 13.74 0.07 -0.91
C LEU A 191 15.08 -0.67 -0.82
N ILE A 192 15.31 -1.57 -1.77
CA ILE A 192 16.56 -2.35 -1.85
C ILE A 192 17.77 -1.41 -1.97
N GLU A 193 17.72 -0.43 -2.87
CA GLU A 193 18.80 0.54 -3.04
C GLU A 193 19.03 1.40 -1.79
N SER A 194 17.94 1.84 -1.14
CA SER A 194 18.01 2.58 0.13
C SER A 194 18.69 1.76 1.22
N LEU A 195 18.27 0.49 1.37
CA LEU A 195 18.83 -0.44 2.36
C LEU A 195 20.31 -0.75 2.09
N GLU A 196 20.73 -0.79 0.82
CA GLU A 196 22.14 -0.90 0.44
C GLU A 196 23.00 0.33 0.80
N GLY A 197 22.38 1.40 1.31
CA GLY A 197 23.05 2.65 1.65
C GLY A 197 23.24 3.60 0.47
N LYS A 198 22.51 3.38 -0.63
CA LYS A 198 22.53 4.24 -1.82
C LYS A 198 21.33 5.17 -1.81
N ARG A 199 21.30 6.09 -2.80
CA ARG A 199 20.07 6.86 -3.08
C ARG A 199 18.99 5.87 -3.54
N PRO A 200 17.72 6.07 -3.14
CA PRO A 200 16.61 5.17 -3.49
C PRO A 200 16.18 5.40 -4.94
N TYR A 201 17.05 5.03 -5.87
CA TYR A 201 16.82 5.10 -7.32
C TYR A 201 16.40 3.71 -7.78
N PRO A 202 15.09 3.48 -8.03
CA PRO A 202 14.58 2.19 -8.47
C PRO A 202 15.39 1.58 -9.61
N ARG A 203 15.48 0.25 -9.59
CA ARG A 203 16.17 -0.50 -10.63
C ARG A 203 15.20 -0.85 -11.74
N ILE A 204 15.59 -0.59 -12.98
CA ILE A 204 14.75 -0.91 -14.15
C ILE A 204 14.57 -2.43 -14.30
N LYS A 205 13.33 -2.86 -14.52
CA LYS A 205 12.99 -4.27 -14.82
C LYS A 205 12.80 -4.42 -16.34
N PRO A 206 13.38 -5.43 -17.04
CA PRO A 206 14.53 -6.30 -16.71
C PRO A 206 15.91 -5.59 -16.74
N PRO A 207 17.00 -6.20 -16.23
CA PRO A 207 17.12 -7.55 -15.65
C PRO A 207 16.91 -7.61 -14.12
N TYR A 208 16.67 -6.49 -13.44
CA TYR A 208 16.65 -6.39 -11.98
C TYR A 208 15.32 -6.82 -11.35
N PHE A 209 14.91 -8.06 -11.58
CA PHE A 209 13.83 -8.67 -10.79
C PHE A 209 14.38 -9.05 -9.42
N PRO A 210 13.84 -8.54 -8.30
CA PRO A 210 14.42 -8.75 -6.97
C PRO A 210 14.63 -10.22 -6.59
N ALA A 211 13.69 -11.10 -6.98
CA ALA A 211 13.79 -12.53 -6.73
C ALA A 211 14.99 -13.21 -7.42
N ALA A 212 15.62 -12.55 -8.40
CA ALA A 212 16.87 -13.00 -9.02
C ALA A 212 18.06 -12.10 -8.63
N LEU A 213 17.90 -10.78 -8.72
CA LEU A 213 18.95 -9.77 -8.55
C LEU A 213 18.44 -8.59 -7.69
N GLY A 214 18.31 -8.82 -6.39
CA GLY A 214 17.87 -7.83 -5.40
C GLY A 214 19.03 -7.30 -4.54
N LEU A 215 18.84 -7.32 -3.22
CA LEU A 215 19.79 -6.84 -2.23
C LEU A 215 21.16 -7.48 -2.39
N TYR A 216 22.20 -6.66 -2.53
CA TYR A 216 23.58 -7.07 -2.77
C TYR A 216 23.72 -8.00 -3.99
N MET A 217 22.89 -7.78 -5.01
CA MET A 217 22.81 -8.62 -6.23
C MET A 217 22.50 -10.09 -5.93
N CYS A 218 21.79 -10.33 -4.83
CA CYS A 218 21.32 -11.63 -4.38
C CYS A 218 19.79 -11.73 -4.47
N PRO A 219 19.22 -12.93 -4.64
CA PRO A 219 17.77 -13.13 -4.60
C PRO A 219 17.14 -12.53 -3.34
N THR A 220 16.13 -11.70 -3.54
CA THR A 220 15.48 -10.95 -2.47
C THR A 220 13.98 -10.95 -2.65
N ILE A 221 13.26 -11.28 -1.59
CA ILE A 221 11.80 -11.18 -1.54
C ILE A 221 11.42 -10.00 -0.66
N VAL A 222 10.71 -9.03 -1.24
CA VAL A 222 10.13 -7.91 -0.50
C VAL A 222 8.65 -8.17 -0.26
N ASN A 223 8.18 -8.16 0.97
CA ASN A 223 6.76 -8.29 1.30
C ASN A 223 6.33 -7.19 2.27
N ASN A 224 5.09 -6.71 2.13
CA ASN A 224 4.51 -5.75 3.07
C ASN A 224 4.19 -6.41 4.43
N VAL A 225 4.20 -5.63 5.51
CA VAL A 225 3.93 -6.06 6.90
C VAL A 225 2.69 -6.94 7.00
N GLU A 226 1.52 -6.47 6.52
CA GLU A 226 0.26 -7.23 6.57
C GLU A 226 0.37 -8.57 5.83
N SER A 227 1.06 -8.60 4.69
CA SER A 227 1.22 -9.84 3.90
C SER A 227 2.00 -10.90 4.67
N LEU A 228 3.03 -10.50 5.42
CA LEU A 228 3.83 -11.40 6.25
C LEU A 228 3.03 -11.88 7.47
N CYS A 229 2.19 -11.03 8.06
CA CYS A 229 1.34 -11.41 9.18
C CYS A 229 0.32 -12.49 8.80
N HIS A 230 -0.21 -12.46 7.57
CA HIS A 230 -1.11 -13.53 7.09
C HIS A 230 -0.44 -14.92 7.03
N VAL A 231 0.88 -15.00 6.88
CA VAL A 231 1.59 -16.28 6.70
C VAL A 231 1.37 -17.21 7.89
N LYS A 232 1.45 -16.71 9.14
CA LYS A 232 1.21 -17.56 10.31
C LYS A 232 -0.22 -18.12 10.32
N HIS A 233 -1.22 -17.32 9.95
CA HIS A 233 -2.62 -17.74 9.93
C HIS A 233 -2.88 -18.76 8.82
N ILE A 234 -2.21 -18.62 7.67
CA ILE A 234 -2.27 -19.62 6.59
C ILE A 234 -1.74 -20.97 7.09
N ILE A 235 -0.61 -20.99 7.81
CA ILE A 235 -0.09 -22.23 8.40
C ILE A 235 -1.05 -22.80 9.44
N GLN A 236 -1.66 -21.94 10.26
CA GLN A 236 -2.63 -22.37 11.27
C GLN A 236 -3.88 -23.02 10.67
N MET A 237 -4.39 -22.46 9.57
CA MET A 237 -5.66 -22.87 8.96
C MET A 237 -5.49 -23.93 7.88
N SER A 238 -4.29 -24.08 7.30
CA SER A 238 -4.05 -24.51 5.91
C SER A 238 -4.50 -23.47 4.89
N GLY A 239 -3.87 -23.48 3.72
CA GLY A 239 -4.18 -22.62 2.59
C GLY A 239 -5.58 -22.87 2.05
N ALA A 240 -6.05 -24.11 2.01
CA ALA A 240 -7.39 -24.44 1.54
C ALA A 240 -8.49 -23.85 2.43
N GLU A 241 -8.35 -23.91 3.75
CA GLU A 241 -9.32 -23.29 4.67
C GLU A 241 -9.18 -21.76 4.68
N TYR A 242 -7.95 -21.24 4.61
CA TYR A 242 -7.72 -19.79 4.50
C TYR A 242 -8.40 -19.23 3.24
N ALA A 243 -8.34 -19.94 2.12
CA ALA A 243 -8.96 -19.52 0.86
C ALA A 243 -10.50 -19.44 0.91
N LYS A 244 -11.14 -20.00 1.94
CA LYS A 244 -12.59 -19.83 2.18
C LYS A 244 -12.94 -18.45 2.73
N LEU A 245 -11.98 -17.73 3.31
CA LEU A 245 -12.14 -16.33 3.70
C LEU A 245 -12.11 -15.45 2.45
N GLY A 246 -13.04 -14.52 2.34
CA GLY A 246 -13.15 -13.62 1.19
C GLY A 246 -13.86 -14.24 -0.02
N THR A 247 -13.49 -13.81 -1.23
CA THR A 247 -14.14 -14.23 -2.50
C THR A 247 -13.14 -14.90 -3.44
N PRO A 248 -13.61 -15.64 -4.48
CA PRO A 248 -12.71 -16.28 -5.44
C PRO A 248 -11.69 -15.28 -6.02
N ASN A 249 -10.42 -15.70 -6.11
CA ASN A 249 -9.25 -14.87 -6.50
C ASN A 249 -8.92 -13.68 -5.58
N ASN A 250 -9.69 -13.48 -4.52
CA ASN A 250 -9.61 -12.36 -3.59
C ASN A 250 -9.81 -12.88 -2.16
N THR A 251 -8.85 -13.67 -1.71
CA THR A 251 -8.96 -14.45 -0.47
C THR A 251 -8.38 -13.72 0.75
N GLY A 252 -8.77 -14.21 1.92
CA GLY A 252 -8.32 -13.74 3.21
C GLY A 252 -9.11 -12.54 3.74
N THR A 253 -8.56 -11.95 4.80
CA THR A 253 -8.98 -10.64 5.29
C THR A 253 -8.09 -9.54 4.71
N ARG A 254 -8.53 -8.30 4.86
CA ARG A 254 -7.79 -7.10 4.49
C ARG A 254 -8.12 -5.98 5.45
N ILE A 255 -7.10 -5.19 5.78
CA ILE A 255 -7.27 -3.99 6.59
C ILE A 255 -7.56 -2.80 5.67
N LEU A 256 -8.72 -2.19 5.85
CA LEU A 256 -9.09 -0.93 5.21
C LEU A 256 -8.72 0.22 6.15
N CYS A 257 -8.05 1.24 5.61
CA CYS A 257 -7.76 2.50 6.29
C CYS A 257 -8.71 3.55 5.74
N VAL A 258 -9.79 3.85 6.45
CA VAL A 258 -10.81 4.80 5.98
C VAL A 258 -10.56 6.17 6.59
N SER A 259 -10.39 7.15 5.71
CA SER A 259 -10.12 8.55 6.05
C SER A 259 -11.01 9.50 5.26
N GLY A 260 -11.00 10.79 5.63
CA GLY A 260 -11.78 11.83 4.97
C GLY A 260 -13.12 12.10 5.65
N ASP A 261 -14.16 12.36 4.84
CA ASP A 261 -15.41 12.98 5.29
C ASP A 261 -16.50 11.99 5.75
N VAL A 262 -16.13 11.14 6.70
CA VAL A 262 -17.03 10.21 7.39
C VAL A 262 -17.12 10.51 8.88
N GLN A 263 -18.13 9.96 9.56
CA GLN A 263 -18.31 10.18 11.00
C GLN A 263 -17.30 9.41 11.86
N LYS A 264 -16.93 8.20 11.44
CA LYS A 264 -15.97 7.34 12.14
C LYS A 264 -14.86 6.93 11.17
N PRO A 265 -13.86 7.80 10.92
CA PRO A 265 -12.65 7.36 10.21
C PRO A 265 -11.85 6.42 11.12
N GLY A 266 -11.08 5.51 10.53
CA GLY A 266 -10.33 4.52 11.28
C GLY A 266 -9.88 3.36 10.42
N TYR A 267 -9.47 2.28 11.07
CA TYR A 267 -9.14 1.04 10.41
C TYR A 267 -10.24 0.00 10.65
N TYR A 268 -10.45 -0.84 9.65
CA TYR A 268 -11.44 -1.92 9.70
C TYR A 268 -10.86 -3.14 9.01
N GLU A 269 -10.77 -4.26 9.72
CA GLU A 269 -10.37 -5.52 9.08
C GLU A 269 -11.60 -6.27 8.61
N VAL A 270 -11.70 -6.51 7.30
CA VAL A 270 -12.86 -7.15 6.67
C VAL A 270 -12.42 -8.34 5.84
N GLU A 271 -13.32 -9.30 5.61
CA GLU A 271 -13.11 -10.33 4.59
C GLU A 271 -13.14 -9.69 3.20
N VAL A 272 -12.16 -10.02 2.35
CA VAL A 272 -12.00 -9.38 1.05
C VAL A 272 -13.23 -9.66 0.18
N GLY A 273 -13.82 -8.60 -0.39
CA GLY A 273 -15.00 -8.69 -1.26
C GLY A 273 -16.32 -9.04 -0.57
N LYS A 274 -16.35 -9.19 0.77
CA LYS A 274 -17.59 -9.47 1.53
C LYS A 274 -18.33 -8.23 1.98
N VAL A 275 -17.68 -7.07 1.92
CA VAL A 275 -18.25 -5.77 2.27
C VAL A 275 -18.19 -4.89 1.03
N THR A 276 -19.27 -4.16 0.74
CA THR A 276 -19.29 -3.16 -0.34
C THR A 276 -18.77 -1.81 0.14
N MET A 277 -18.39 -0.93 -0.79
CA MET A 277 -18.05 0.47 -0.49
C MET A 277 -19.17 1.17 0.29
N GLY A 278 -20.43 0.87 -0.03
CA GLY A 278 -21.57 1.43 0.68
C GLY A 278 -21.69 0.95 2.12
N GLU A 279 -21.45 -0.33 2.38
CA GLU A 279 -21.41 -0.89 3.74
C GLU A 279 -20.19 -0.35 4.52
N VAL A 280 -19.05 -0.11 3.86
CA VAL A 280 -17.92 0.59 4.49
C VAL A 280 -18.33 1.99 4.94
N ILE A 281 -18.95 2.78 4.07
CA ILE A 281 -19.36 4.16 4.39
C ILE A 281 -20.43 4.17 5.47
N ASN A 282 -21.53 3.44 5.26
CA ASN A 282 -22.74 3.56 6.07
C ASN A 282 -22.64 2.77 7.38
N ASP A 283 -22.17 1.53 7.32
CA ASP A 283 -22.18 0.64 8.48
C ASP A 283 -20.91 0.83 9.32
N LEU A 284 -19.73 0.69 8.70
CA LEU A 284 -18.45 0.76 9.42
C LEU A 284 -18.13 2.19 9.88
N CYS A 285 -18.27 3.16 8.98
CA CYS A 285 -17.89 4.54 9.24
C CYS A 285 -19.04 5.41 9.80
N GLY A 286 -20.25 4.85 9.95
CA GLY A 286 -21.43 5.56 10.45
C GLY A 286 -22.02 6.59 9.48
N GLY A 287 -21.67 6.51 8.20
CA GLY A 287 -22.10 7.43 7.15
C GLY A 287 -21.20 8.65 7.00
N LEU A 288 -21.60 9.51 6.06
CA LEU A 288 -20.99 10.83 5.88
C LEU A 288 -21.34 11.76 7.04
N LYS A 289 -20.65 12.89 7.12
CA LYS A 289 -21.01 13.98 8.04
C LYS A 289 -22.46 14.44 7.80
N PRO A 290 -23.19 14.89 8.85
CA PRO A 290 -24.59 15.27 8.72
C PRO A 290 -24.85 16.31 7.62
N GLY A 291 -25.87 16.07 6.78
CA GLY A 291 -26.29 16.98 5.71
C GLY A 291 -25.36 17.01 4.48
N ARG A 292 -24.35 16.15 4.43
CA ARG A 292 -23.38 16.08 3.32
C ARG A 292 -23.74 15.02 2.29
N LYS A 293 -23.23 15.17 1.08
CA LYS A 293 -23.40 14.22 -0.02
C LYS A 293 -22.05 13.70 -0.48
N LEU A 294 -22.00 12.42 -0.86
CA LEU A 294 -20.78 11.83 -1.42
C LEU A 294 -20.44 12.54 -2.72
N LYS A 295 -19.18 12.95 -2.88
CA LYS A 295 -18.68 13.55 -4.11
C LYS A 295 -17.70 12.63 -4.83
N ALA A 296 -16.75 12.07 -4.09
CA ALA A 296 -15.68 11.26 -4.66
C ALA A 296 -15.07 10.29 -3.64
N ILE A 297 -14.45 9.22 -4.13
CA ILE A 297 -13.69 8.26 -3.32
C ILE A 297 -12.38 7.91 -4.03
N ILE A 298 -11.27 7.88 -3.30
CA ILE A 298 -10.04 7.22 -3.73
C ILE A 298 -9.98 5.87 -2.99
N PRO A 299 -10.20 4.73 -3.66
CA PRO A 299 -10.56 3.50 -2.98
C PRO A 299 -9.39 2.64 -2.48
N GLY A 300 -8.15 2.89 -2.93
CA GLY A 300 -7.01 2.01 -2.62
C GLY A 300 -5.84 2.65 -1.90
N GLY A 301 -5.71 3.97 -1.97
CA GLY A 301 -4.55 4.76 -1.58
C GLY A 301 -4.38 5.86 -2.61
N SER A 302 -3.54 6.87 -2.34
CA SER A 302 -3.41 8.03 -3.25
C SER A 302 -3.04 7.67 -4.69
N SER A 303 -2.45 6.49 -4.94
CA SER A 303 -2.09 6.02 -6.28
C SER A 303 -3.28 5.57 -7.13
N ALA A 304 -4.44 5.32 -6.50
CA ALA A 304 -5.62 4.82 -7.18
C ALA A 304 -6.36 5.93 -7.95
N LYS A 305 -6.98 5.57 -9.07
CA LYS A 305 -7.88 6.48 -9.82
C LYS A 305 -9.09 6.84 -8.96
N VAL A 306 -9.44 8.12 -8.89
CA VAL A 306 -10.62 8.59 -8.14
C VAL A 306 -11.89 8.06 -8.79
N LEU A 307 -12.89 7.72 -7.97
CA LEU A 307 -14.26 7.38 -8.38
C LEU A 307 -15.19 8.53 -8.00
N ARG A 308 -16.06 8.97 -8.92
CA ARG A 308 -17.05 10.03 -8.73
C ARG A 308 -18.39 9.40 -8.33
N ALA A 309 -19.12 10.06 -7.44
CA ALA A 309 -20.27 9.46 -6.75
C ALA A 309 -21.44 9.05 -7.67
N ASP A 310 -21.60 9.70 -8.81
CA ASP A 310 -22.65 9.46 -9.81
C ASP A 310 -22.28 8.40 -10.86
N GLU A 311 -21.07 7.84 -10.80
CA GLU A 311 -20.63 6.84 -11.78
C GLU A 311 -21.41 5.53 -11.67
N LYS A 312 -21.66 4.95 -12.85
CA LYS A 312 -22.20 3.60 -13.01
C LYS A 312 -21.18 2.77 -13.78
N PHE A 313 -20.90 1.58 -13.28
CA PHE A 313 -19.91 0.67 -13.82
C PHE A 313 -20.61 -0.52 -14.46
N LYS A 314 -20.29 -0.79 -15.73
CA LYS A 314 -20.73 -1.99 -16.43
C LYS A 314 -19.55 -2.94 -16.58
N LEU A 315 -19.61 -4.05 -15.86
CA LEU A 315 -18.54 -5.03 -15.79
C LEU A 315 -18.61 -6.00 -16.97
N LYS A 316 -17.48 -6.63 -17.30
CA LYS A 316 -17.40 -7.62 -18.39
C LYS A 316 -18.26 -8.86 -18.14
N ASP A 317 -18.57 -9.16 -16.87
CA ASP A 317 -19.43 -10.27 -16.46
C ASP A 317 -20.93 -9.91 -16.47
N GLY A 318 -21.29 -8.70 -16.93
CA GLY A 318 -22.68 -8.26 -17.08
C GLY A 318 -23.27 -7.57 -15.84
N ARG A 319 -22.53 -7.51 -14.71
CA ARG A 319 -22.98 -6.74 -13.54
C ARG A 319 -22.99 -5.24 -13.85
N GLU A 320 -24.00 -4.54 -13.33
CA GLU A 320 -24.07 -3.09 -13.31
C GLU A 320 -24.04 -2.62 -11.87
N LEU A 321 -23.05 -1.80 -11.52
CA LEU A 321 -22.79 -1.36 -10.14
C LEU A 321 -22.81 0.17 -10.07
N THR A 322 -23.37 0.71 -9.00
CA THR A 322 -23.03 2.07 -8.56
C THR A 322 -21.77 2.02 -7.70
N ILE A 323 -21.20 3.18 -7.37
CA ILE A 323 -20.05 3.26 -6.47
C ILE A 323 -20.31 2.56 -5.12
N MET A 324 -21.54 2.54 -4.62
CA MET A 324 -21.92 1.95 -3.34
C MET A 324 -21.99 0.42 -3.40
N ASP A 325 -22.16 -0.15 -4.58
CA ASP A 325 -22.30 -1.60 -4.79
C ASP A 325 -20.95 -2.28 -5.00
N ILE A 326 -19.87 -1.52 -5.19
CA ILE A 326 -18.52 -2.05 -5.46
C ILE A 326 -18.06 -2.89 -4.25
N PRO A 327 -17.86 -4.21 -4.40
CA PRO A 327 -17.23 -5.02 -3.38
C PRO A 327 -15.78 -4.58 -3.14
N MET A 328 -15.35 -4.56 -1.89
CA MET A 328 -13.99 -4.19 -1.50
C MET A 328 -13.01 -5.34 -1.76
N ASP A 329 -12.80 -5.64 -3.05
CA ASP A 329 -11.85 -6.62 -3.57
C ASP A 329 -10.93 -6.01 -4.65
N PHE A 330 -9.92 -6.75 -5.11
CA PHE A 330 -8.98 -6.24 -6.10
C PHE A 330 -9.56 -6.24 -7.52
N ASP A 331 -10.25 -7.30 -7.90
CA ASP A 331 -10.64 -7.55 -9.29
C ASP A 331 -11.83 -6.68 -9.72
N THR A 332 -12.83 -6.54 -8.86
CA THR A 332 -13.99 -5.67 -9.10
C THR A 332 -13.55 -4.21 -9.12
N MET A 333 -12.66 -3.79 -8.22
CA MET A 333 -12.12 -2.43 -8.22
C MET A 333 -11.35 -2.12 -9.51
N ALA A 334 -10.54 -3.08 -9.99
CA ALA A 334 -9.87 -2.98 -11.28
C ALA A 334 -10.87 -2.92 -12.45
N ALA A 335 -11.92 -3.73 -12.41
CA ALA A 335 -12.99 -3.71 -13.42
C ALA A 335 -13.75 -2.37 -13.46
N CYS A 336 -13.82 -1.66 -12.32
CA CYS A 336 -14.39 -0.32 -12.23
C CYS A 336 -13.41 0.80 -12.68
N GLY A 337 -12.21 0.44 -13.18
CA GLY A 337 -11.23 1.39 -13.69
C GLY A 337 -10.41 2.10 -12.61
N SER A 338 -10.37 1.54 -11.39
CA SER A 338 -9.50 1.98 -10.30
C SER A 338 -8.69 0.80 -9.74
N MET A 339 -8.22 0.85 -8.50
CA MET A 339 -7.50 -0.25 -7.85
C MET A 339 -7.69 -0.22 -6.34
N ALA A 340 -7.64 -1.40 -5.71
CA ALA A 340 -7.76 -1.54 -4.26
C ALA A 340 -6.48 -1.15 -3.49
N GLY A 341 -5.36 -0.90 -4.20
CA GLY A 341 -4.12 -0.34 -3.66
C GLY A 341 -3.61 -1.01 -2.38
N SER A 342 -3.21 -0.21 -1.40
CA SER A 342 -2.81 -0.61 -0.04
C SER A 342 -4.01 -0.68 0.92
N GLY A 343 -5.21 -0.30 0.49
CA GLY A 343 -6.43 -0.29 1.31
C GLY A 343 -6.72 1.07 1.95
N GLY A 344 -6.00 2.12 1.55
CA GLY A 344 -6.23 3.51 1.98
C GLY A 344 -7.44 4.13 1.29
N VAL A 345 -8.62 3.97 1.87
CA VAL A 345 -9.87 4.54 1.35
C VAL A 345 -9.99 6.00 1.81
N ILE A 346 -10.00 6.94 0.86
CA ILE A 346 -10.19 8.38 1.13
C ILE A 346 -11.55 8.80 0.60
N ILE A 347 -12.47 9.14 1.50
CA ILE A 347 -13.84 9.53 1.19
C ILE A 347 -13.95 11.05 1.20
N MET A 348 -14.56 11.62 0.16
CA MET A 348 -14.72 13.06 0.01
C MET A 348 -16.19 13.40 -0.21
N ASP A 349 -16.69 14.32 0.61
CA ASP A 349 -18.03 14.87 0.46
C ASP A 349 -18.04 16.11 -0.45
N ASP A 350 -19.23 16.69 -0.63
CA ASP A 350 -19.50 17.87 -1.43
C ASP A 350 -18.88 19.18 -0.89
N THR A 351 -18.14 19.17 0.23
CA THR A 351 -17.38 20.35 0.70
C THR A 351 -16.05 20.49 -0.03
N ARG A 352 -15.56 19.41 -0.65
CA ARG A 352 -14.20 19.33 -1.15
C ARG A 352 -14.11 19.89 -2.56
N SER A 353 -13.20 20.84 -2.76
CA SER A 353 -12.75 21.26 -4.09
C SER A 353 -11.87 20.16 -4.68
N MET A 354 -12.29 19.58 -5.81
CA MET A 354 -11.52 18.55 -6.51
C MET A 354 -10.25 19.13 -7.13
N THR A 355 -10.26 20.42 -7.48
CA THR A 355 -9.07 21.18 -7.88
C THR A 355 -8.03 21.21 -6.76
N TRP A 356 -8.44 21.54 -5.53
CA TRP A 356 -7.51 21.54 -4.39
C TRP A 356 -7.02 20.13 -4.06
N VAL A 357 -7.91 19.12 -4.10
CA VAL A 357 -7.52 17.74 -3.83
C VAL A 357 -6.46 17.25 -4.81
N ILE A 358 -6.66 17.44 -6.11
CA ILE A 358 -5.66 16.99 -7.10
C ILE A 358 -4.37 17.81 -7.02
N ASN A 359 -4.46 19.11 -6.68
CA ASN A 359 -3.28 19.91 -6.42
C ASN A 359 -2.46 19.37 -5.24
N ASN A 360 -3.11 19.01 -4.12
CA ASN A 360 -2.43 18.42 -2.97
C ASN A 360 -1.74 17.09 -3.31
N LEU A 361 -2.39 16.23 -4.11
CA LEU A 361 -1.78 14.98 -4.58
C LEU A 361 -0.59 15.25 -5.51
N ASN A 362 -0.70 16.19 -6.45
CA ASN A 362 0.41 16.57 -7.33
C ASN A 362 1.59 17.15 -6.53
N ASN A 363 1.33 17.93 -5.48
CA ASN A 363 2.35 18.42 -4.57
C ASN A 363 3.07 17.26 -3.85
N PHE A 364 2.32 16.29 -3.33
CA PHE A 364 2.87 15.08 -2.70
C PHE A 364 3.78 14.31 -3.67
N TYR A 365 3.28 13.95 -4.86
CA TYR A 365 4.06 13.17 -5.82
C TYR A 365 5.27 13.92 -6.39
N ALA A 366 5.18 15.25 -6.53
CA ALA A 366 6.32 16.06 -6.91
C ALA A 366 7.40 16.13 -5.81
N HIS A 367 6.97 16.16 -4.53
CA HIS A 367 7.89 16.13 -3.38
C HIS A 367 8.59 14.78 -3.23
N GLU A 368 7.83 13.69 -3.41
CA GLU A 368 8.28 12.33 -3.13
C GLU A 368 8.95 11.62 -4.32
N SER A 369 9.06 12.30 -5.47
CA SER A 369 9.77 11.75 -6.62
C SER A 369 11.27 11.69 -6.35
N CYS A 370 11.90 10.52 -6.58
CA CYS A 370 13.37 10.43 -6.49
C CYS A 370 14.09 11.24 -7.59
N GLY A 371 13.38 11.61 -8.66
CA GLY A 371 13.94 12.37 -9.77
C GLY A 371 14.82 11.58 -10.74
N GLN A 372 14.85 10.25 -10.69
CA GLN A 372 15.71 9.45 -11.57
C GLN A 372 15.29 9.52 -13.05
N CYS A 373 14.02 9.22 -13.37
CA CYS A 373 13.53 9.19 -14.75
C CYS A 373 12.92 10.53 -15.16
N THR A 374 13.31 11.03 -16.35
CA THR A 374 12.89 12.35 -16.85
C THR A 374 11.37 12.53 -16.90
N PRO A 375 10.55 11.57 -17.39
CA PRO A 375 9.11 11.76 -17.43
C PRO A 375 8.50 12.00 -16.05
N CYS A 376 8.91 11.22 -15.03
CA CYS A 376 8.45 11.44 -13.65
C CYS A 376 9.03 12.72 -13.05
N ARG A 377 10.36 12.93 -13.14
CA ARG A 377 11.05 14.07 -12.51
C ARG A 377 10.48 15.40 -12.98
N GLU A 378 10.45 15.60 -14.30
CA GLU A 378 10.00 16.87 -14.88
C GLU A 378 8.47 16.94 -14.91
N GLY A 379 7.81 15.83 -15.25
CA GLY A 379 6.35 15.78 -15.39
C GLY A 379 5.61 16.01 -14.08
N SER A 380 6.05 15.40 -12.96
CA SER A 380 5.41 15.61 -11.65
C SER A 380 5.55 17.06 -11.17
N LEU A 381 6.73 17.67 -11.33
CA LEU A 381 6.95 19.09 -11.05
C LEU A 381 6.09 20.00 -11.94
N TRP A 382 5.93 19.64 -13.22
CA TRP A 382 5.08 20.41 -14.13
C TRP A 382 3.60 20.29 -13.76
N MET A 383 3.11 19.07 -13.45
CA MET A 383 1.74 18.88 -12.95
C MET A 383 1.46 19.67 -11.67
N LYS A 384 2.42 19.71 -10.74
CA LYS A 384 2.38 20.58 -9.55
C LYS A 384 2.23 22.05 -9.96
N LYS A 385 3.12 22.58 -10.80
CA LYS A 385 3.05 23.99 -11.25
C LYS A 385 1.73 24.35 -11.93
N LEU A 386 1.21 23.47 -12.80
CA LEU A 386 -0.07 23.66 -13.47
C LEU A 386 -1.22 23.71 -12.45
N SER A 387 -1.28 22.72 -11.56
CA SER A 387 -2.34 22.68 -10.54
C SER A 387 -2.24 23.80 -9.49
N ASP A 388 -1.03 24.26 -9.16
CA ASP A 388 -0.81 25.43 -8.28
C ASP A 388 -1.38 26.71 -8.90
N ARG A 389 -1.24 26.89 -10.22
CA ARG A 389 -1.87 28.02 -10.93
C ARG A 389 -3.39 27.94 -10.94
N ILE A 390 -3.94 26.76 -11.21
CA ILE A 390 -5.39 26.55 -11.25
C ILE A 390 -5.97 26.85 -9.86
N VAL A 391 -5.44 26.26 -8.79
CA VAL A 391 -5.98 26.45 -7.43
C VAL A 391 -5.79 27.88 -6.89
N SER A 392 -4.81 28.63 -7.39
CA SER A 392 -4.60 30.04 -7.03
C SER A 392 -5.44 31.03 -7.86
N GLY A 393 -6.29 30.55 -8.76
CA GLY A 393 -7.12 31.38 -9.63
C GLY A 393 -6.31 32.14 -10.69
N ASN A 394 -5.12 31.64 -11.05
CA ASN A 394 -4.25 32.21 -12.08
C ASN A 394 -4.06 31.26 -13.28
N GLY A 395 -4.80 30.14 -13.30
CA GLY A 395 -4.75 29.17 -14.39
C GLY A 395 -5.55 29.62 -15.62
N SER A 396 -5.05 29.27 -16.80
CA SER A 396 -5.83 29.29 -18.04
C SER A 396 -6.68 28.01 -18.14
N PRO A 397 -7.85 28.02 -18.80
CA PRO A 397 -8.56 26.79 -19.15
C PRO A 397 -7.71 25.76 -19.90
N ASP A 398 -6.70 26.23 -20.67
CA ASP A 398 -5.75 25.38 -21.39
C ASP A 398 -4.74 24.69 -20.47
N ASP A 399 -4.58 25.18 -19.23
CA ASP A 399 -3.74 24.53 -18.22
C ASP A 399 -4.32 23.18 -17.82
N VAL A 400 -5.64 23.02 -17.85
CA VAL A 400 -6.32 21.73 -17.58
C VAL A 400 -6.00 20.73 -18.69
N ASP A 401 -6.02 21.17 -19.94
CA ASP A 401 -5.69 20.35 -21.11
C ASP A 401 -4.20 19.99 -21.13
N THR A 402 -3.33 20.93 -20.77
CA THR A 402 -1.90 20.69 -20.61
C THR A 402 -1.63 19.71 -19.47
N LEU A 403 -2.33 19.85 -18.34
CA LEU A 403 -2.18 18.96 -17.17
C LEU A 403 -2.52 17.51 -17.54
N GLU A 404 -3.57 17.29 -18.32
CA GLU A 404 -3.93 15.96 -18.84
C GLU A 404 -2.85 15.41 -19.78
N SER A 405 -2.37 16.25 -20.71
CA SER A 405 -1.32 15.87 -21.66
C SER A 405 -0.03 15.46 -20.94
N VAL A 406 0.38 16.21 -19.90
CA VAL A 406 1.56 15.88 -19.10
C VAL A 406 1.36 14.54 -18.39
N ALA A 407 0.23 14.33 -17.71
CA ALA A 407 -0.04 13.08 -17.01
C ALA A 407 0.04 11.86 -17.94
N ASN A 408 -0.55 11.95 -19.14
CA ASN A 408 -0.51 10.90 -20.18
C ASN A 408 0.89 10.65 -20.75
N GLN A 409 1.80 11.62 -20.64
CA GLN A 409 3.18 11.43 -21.08
C GLN A 409 4.08 10.76 -20.04
N ILE A 410 3.65 10.66 -18.77
CA ILE A 410 4.38 9.99 -17.70
C ILE A 410 4.09 8.48 -17.69
N GLU A 411 2.81 8.11 -17.72
CA GLU A 411 2.35 6.71 -17.62
C GLU A 411 3.08 5.79 -18.63
N GLY A 412 3.58 4.65 -18.17
CA GLY A 412 4.23 3.64 -19.02
C GLY A 412 5.61 4.02 -19.56
N LYS A 413 6.17 5.19 -19.18
CA LYS A 413 7.49 5.67 -19.64
C LYS A 413 8.48 5.91 -18.51
N THR A 414 8.22 5.34 -17.33
CA THR A 414 9.04 5.52 -16.13
C THR A 414 9.68 4.20 -15.68
N ILE A 415 10.66 4.29 -14.78
CA ILE A 415 11.42 3.13 -14.31
C ILE A 415 10.61 2.26 -13.35
N CYS A 416 9.73 2.89 -12.55
CA CYS A 416 8.96 2.22 -11.50
C CYS A 416 7.51 2.72 -11.50
N ALA A 417 6.65 2.00 -10.78
CA ALA A 417 5.21 2.27 -10.70
C ALA A 417 4.84 3.64 -10.07
N PHE A 418 5.82 4.40 -9.57
CA PHE A 418 5.59 5.78 -9.12
C PHE A 418 5.07 6.66 -10.26
N GLY A 419 5.50 6.44 -11.51
CA GLY A 419 5.01 7.20 -12.65
C GLY A 419 3.51 7.04 -12.87
N GLU A 420 3.01 5.81 -12.77
CA GLU A 420 1.59 5.48 -12.76
C GLU A 420 0.91 6.11 -11.54
N ALA A 421 1.48 5.94 -10.34
CA ALA A 421 0.92 6.47 -9.10
C ALA A 421 0.75 7.99 -9.11
N CYS A 422 1.65 8.74 -9.75
CA CYS A 422 1.52 10.20 -9.87
C CYS A 422 0.62 10.64 -11.03
N SER A 423 0.46 9.84 -12.09
CA SER A 423 -0.30 10.20 -13.29
C SER A 423 -1.77 9.78 -13.21
N TRP A 424 -2.07 8.60 -12.67
CA TRP A 424 -3.42 8.04 -12.58
C TRP A 424 -4.41 8.92 -11.80
N PRO A 425 -4.06 9.50 -10.63
CA PRO A 425 -4.93 10.45 -9.97
C PRO A 425 -5.24 11.63 -10.89
N THR A 426 -4.22 12.29 -11.46
CA THR A 426 -4.40 13.44 -12.34
C THR A 426 -5.29 13.14 -13.54
N GLN A 427 -5.04 12.04 -14.25
CA GLN A 427 -5.87 11.58 -15.37
C GLN A 427 -7.34 11.40 -14.96
N SER A 428 -7.58 10.70 -13.85
CA SER A 428 -8.94 10.39 -13.40
C SER A 428 -9.67 11.61 -12.86
N PHE A 429 -8.98 12.50 -12.14
CA PHE A 429 -9.54 13.76 -11.67
C PHE A 429 -9.93 14.67 -12.84
N ILE A 430 -9.09 14.81 -13.86
CA ILE A 430 -9.43 15.60 -15.04
C ILE A 430 -10.61 14.96 -15.76
N LYS A 431 -10.55 13.66 -16.07
CA LYS A 431 -11.65 12.97 -16.76
C LYS A 431 -13.01 13.15 -16.06
N LYS A 432 -13.03 13.24 -14.72
CA LYS A 432 -14.27 13.23 -13.92
C LYS A 432 -14.68 14.60 -13.38
N PHE A 433 -13.76 15.54 -13.25
CA PHE A 433 -14.01 16.86 -12.64
C PHE A 433 -13.48 18.01 -13.50
N ARG A 434 -13.24 17.78 -14.81
CA ARG A 434 -12.77 18.78 -15.77
C ARG A 434 -13.49 20.12 -15.66
N ASP A 435 -14.81 20.09 -15.58
CA ASP A 435 -15.62 21.32 -15.53
C ASP A 435 -15.37 22.11 -14.24
N GLU A 436 -15.20 21.42 -13.11
CA GLU A 436 -14.84 22.04 -11.83
C GLU A 436 -13.44 22.67 -11.90
N LEU A 437 -12.46 21.94 -12.45
CA LEU A 437 -11.11 22.47 -12.65
C LEU A 437 -11.10 23.68 -13.59
N LYS A 438 -11.87 23.65 -14.69
CA LYS A 438 -11.99 24.78 -15.63
C LYS A 438 -12.73 25.96 -15.01
N SER A 439 -13.66 25.73 -14.09
CA SER A 439 -14.39 26.81 -13.40
C SER A 439 -13.51 27.60 -12.44
N ASP A 440 -12.42 27.01 -11.93
CA ASP A 440 -11.42 27.67 -11.10
C ASP A 440 -10.36 28.44 -11.94
N CYS A 441 -10.38 28.31 -13.27
CA CYS A 441 -9.52 29.06 -14.19
C CYS A 441 -10.10 30.43 -14.55
N LYS A 442 -9.24 31.33 -15.06
CA LYS A 442 -9.61 32.64 -15.60
C LYS A 442 -9.93 32.55 -17.10
N PRO A 443 -11.19 32.76 -17.55
CA PRO A 443 -11.57 32.62 -18.96
C PRO A 443 -10.83 33.59 -19.91
N ASP A 444 -10.47 34.78 -19.42
CA ASP A 444 -9.73 35.78 -20.19
C ASP A 444 -8.27 35.38 -20.46
N LEU A 445 -7.76 34.33 -19.81
CA LEU A 445 -6.45 33.75 -20.04
C LEU A 445 -6.44 32.63 -21.11
N ALA A 446 -7.61 32.27 -21.66
CA ALA A 446 -7.69 31.26 -22.73
C ALA A 446 -6.82 31.63 -23.94
N ASN A 447 -6.09 30.66 -24.47
CA ASN A 447 -5.10 30.75 -25.56
C ASN A 447 -3.92 31.71 -25.29
N LYS A 448 -3.68 32.10 -24.03
CA LYS A 448 -2.53 32.93 -23.64
C LYS A 448 -1.45 32.09 -22.97
N ILE A 449 -0.19 32.47 -23.19
CA ILE A 449 0.94 31.93 -22.45
C ILE A 449 0.97 32.59 -21.07
N VAL A 450 0.65 31.80 -20.03
CA VAL A 450 0.51 32.30 -18.65
C VAL A 450 1.66 31.90 -17.73
N SER A 451 2.44 30.87 -18.08
CA SER A 451 3.58 30.47 -17.27
C SER A 451 4.72 31.47 -17.41
N GLU A 452 5.40 31.78 -16.30
CA GLU A 452 6.58 32.64 -16.31
C GLU A 452 7.65 32.11 -17.27
N GLU A 453 7.89 30.80 -17.25
CA GLU A 453 8.85 30.16 -18.16
C GLU A 453 8.41 30.26 -19.63
N GLY A 454 7.11 30.18 -19.89
CA GLY A 454 6.56 30.32 -21.23
C GLY A 454 6.67 31.76 -21.74
N ILE A 455 6.40 32.75 -20.88
CA ILE A 455 6.54 34.18 -21.19
C ILE A 455 8.01 34.49 -21.49
N LEU A 456 8.95 33.99 -20.68
CA LEU A 456 10.39 34.14 -20.91
C LEU A 456 10.82 33.48 -22.23
N ALA A 457 10.36 32.24 -22.49
CA ALA A 457 10.67 31.54 -23.73
C ALA A 457 10.12 32.27 -24.97
N ALA A 458 8.91 32.83 -24.88
CA ALA A 458 8.30 33.61 -25.95
C ALA A 458 9.01 34.96 -26.16
N ALA A 459 9.47 35.62 -25.09
CA ALA A 459 10.19 36.89 -25.16
C ALA A 459 11.59 36.77 -25.81
N GLY A 460 12.18 35.56 -25.81
CA GLY A 460 13.47 35.27 -26.45
C GLY A 460 13.39 34.83 -27.91
N LEU A 461 12.19 34.64 -28.48
CA LEU A 461 12.02 34.27 -29.88
C LEU A 461 11.90 35.54 -30.74
N PRO A 462 12.74 35.73 -31.78
CA PRO A 462 12.52 36.83 -32.72
C PRO A 462 11.17 36.62 -33.38
N VAL A 463 10.27 37.59 -33.19
CA VAL A 463 9.02 37.68 -33.94
C VAL A 463 9.41 37.74 -35.41
N LYS A 464 9.15 36.67 -36.17
CA LYS A 464 9.28 36.74 -37.63
C LYS A 464 8.34 37.85 -38.11
N ALA A 465 8.95 38.89 -38.66
CA ALA A 465 8.26 40.00 -39.33
C ALA A 465 7.45 39.53 -40.53
#